data_AF-A0AA41A2U9-F1
#
_entry.id   AF-A0AA41A2U9-F1
#
_cell.length_a   1.000
_cell.length_b   1.000
_cell.length_c   1.000
_cell.angle_alpha   90.00
_cell.angle_beta   90.00
_cell.angle_gamma   90.00
#
_symmetry.space_group_name_H-M   'P 1'
#
loop_
_entity.id
_entity.type
_entity.pdbx_description
1 polymer ?
#
loop_
_entity_poly.entity_id
_entity_poly.type
_entity_poly.pdbx_seq_one_letter_code
_entity_poly.pdbx_strand_id
1 'polypeptide(L)'
;MFEDSIGEIHKAVHGGSGVIATITGAIATGRRFPVYVTEGSSMQKMRKINSVPYLRYCYDMLIDNPATMFVYGHSADENDAHIYRAIFSSSVEHLYFGIYKPDDAKLKAMDGLLAKHQRTVGSEAKYTFFDSESAKVWA
;
A
#
# COMPACT_ATOMS: atom_id res chain seq x y z
N MET A 1 -12.14 -6.52 -1.89
CA MET A 1 -12.04 -7.70 -2.78
C MET A 1 -12.14 -8.93 -1.91
N PHE A 2 -12.73 -10.01 -2.42
CA PHE A 2 -12.92 -11.25 -1.69
C PHE A 2 -12.51 -12.44 -2.56
N GLU A 3 -11.89 -13.44 -1.97
CA GLU A 3 -11.48 -14.68 -2.63
C GLU A 3 -12.47 -15.79 -2.28
N ASP A 4 -12.84 -16.62 -3.26
CA ASP A 4 -13.66 -17.80 -3.03
C ASP A 4 -12.81 -19.09 -2.84
N SER A 5 -13.47 -20.24 -2.71
CA SER A 5 -12.78 -21.51 -2.44
C SER A 5 -11.92 -22.03 -3.59
N ILE A 6 -12.06 -21.51 -4.81
CA ILE A 6 -11.26 -21.91 -5.97
C ILE A 6 -10.20 -20.86 -6.34
N GLY A 7 -10.11 -19.77 -5.56
CA GLY A 7 -9.11 -18.71 -5.73
C GLY A 7 -9.55 -17.56 -6.65
N GLU A 8 -10.81 -17.51 -7.06
CA GLU A 8 -11.30 -16.39 -7.87
C GLU A 8 -11.59 -15.16 -7.02
N ILE A 9 -11.37 -13.98 -7.61
CA ILE A 9 -11.41 -12.70 -6.91
C ILE A 9 -12.67 -11.94 -7.30
N HIS A 10 -13.49 -11.67 -6.29
CA HIS A 10 -14.79 -11.03 -6.40
C HIS A 10 -14.79 -9.67 -5.72
N LYS A 11 -15.31 -8.65 -6.42
CA LYS A 11 -15.60 -7.37 -5.80
C LYS A 11 -16.93 -7.46 -5.04
N ALA A 12 -16.96 -6.99 -3.79
CA ALA A 12 -18.23 -6.77 -3.12
C ALA A 12 -18.90 -5.54 -3.72
N VAL A 13 -20.08 -5.74 -4.32
CA VAL A 13 -20.84 -4.69 -5.01
C VAL A 13 -21.97 -4.23 -4.09
N HIS A 14 -22.12 -2.92 -3.94
CA HIS A 14 -23.16 -2.33 -3.12
C HIS A 14 -24.55 -2.59 -3.74
N GLY A 15 -25.43 -3.24 -2.97
CA GLY A 15 -26.81 -3.54 -3.37
C GLY A 15 -27.89 -2.70 -2.68
N GLY A 16 -27.53 -1.55 -2.08
CA GLY A 16 -28.49 -0.67 -1.38
C GLY A 16 -28.63 -0.91 0.13
N SER A 17 -28.06 -1.98 0.68
CA SER A 17 -28.21 -2.37 2.11
C SER A 17 -27.17 -1.79 3.07
N GLY A 18 -26.27 -0.94 2.58
CA GLY A 18 -25.15 -0.38 3.34
C GLY A 18 -23.89 -1.27 3.37
N VAL A 19 -22.77 -0.71 3.77
CA VAL A 19 -21.44 -1.35 3.68
C VAL A 19 -21.33 -2.60 4.56
N ILE A 20 -21.80 -2.51 5.81
CA ILE A 20 -21.75 -3.64 6.76
C ILE A 20 -22.54 -4.82 6.20
N ALA A 21 -23.78 -4.61 5.79
CA ALA A 21 -24.61 -5.68 5.24
C ALA A 21 -23.99 -6.28 3.96
N THR A 22 -23.40 -5.45 3.10
CA THR A 22 -22.71 -5.91 1.88
C THR A 22 -21.51 -6.82 2.22
N ILE A 23 -20.67 -6.43 3.18
CA ILE A 23 -19.51 -7.23 3.62
C ILE A 23 -19.98 -8.52 4.29
N THR A 24 -20.94 -8.43 5.21
CA THR A 24 -21.50 -9.60 5.91
C THR A 24 -22.08 -10.60 4.91
N GLY A 25 -22.82 -10.14 3.89
CA GLY A 25 -23.35 -11.01 2.84
C GLY A 25 -22.27 -11.70 2.01
N ALA A 26 -21.19 -10.98 1.65
CA ALA A 26 -20.06 -11.56 0.93
C ALA A 26 -19.38 -12.70 1.70
N ILE A 27 -19.26 -12.54 3.02
CA ILE A 27 -18.64 -13.54 3.91
C ILE A 27 -19.61 -14.69 4.20
N ALA A 28 -20.76 -14.40 4.81
CA ALA A 28 -21.66 -15.41 5.36
C ALA A 28 -22.42 -16.18 4.27
N THR A 29 -22.90 -15.48 3.24
CA THR A 29 -23.71 -16.09 2.17
C THR A 29 -22.83 -16.49 0.99
N GLY A 30 -21.95 -15.58 0.55
CA GLY A 30 -21.05 -15.81 -0.58
C GLY A 30 -19.94 -16.81 -0.29
N ARG A 31 -19.66 -17.11 1.00
CA ARG A 31 -18.52 -17.93 1.45
C ARG A 31 -17.18 -17.42 0.90
N ARG A 32 -17.04 -16.10 0.78
CA ARG A 32 -15.84 -15.46 0.26
C ARG A 32 -15.11 -14.76 1.39
N PHE A 33 -13.79 -14.85 1.40
CA PHE A 33 -12.96 -14.25 2.43
C PHE A 33 -12.34 -12.95 1.94
N PRO A 34 -12.30 -11.89 2.76
CA PRO A 34 -11.68 -10.64 2.36
C PRO A 34 -10.20 -10.87 2.03
N VAL A 35 -9.76 -10.30 0.91
CA VAL A 35 -8.36 -10.35 0.49
C VAL A 35 -7.68 -9.07 0.97
N TYR A 36 -6.84 -9.23 1.99
CA TYR A 36 -6.04 -8.16 2.56
C TYR A 36 -4.83 -8.74 3.28
N VAL A 37 -3.83 -7.91 3.55
CA VAL A 37 -2.61 -8.27 4.28
C VAL A 37 -2.48 -7.33 5.46
N THR A 38 -2.43 -7.89 6.66
CA THR A 38 -2.24 -7.12 7.90
C THR A 38 -1.24 -7.79 8.79
N GLU A 39 -0.65 -6.98 9.67
CA GLU A 39 0.25 -7.43 10.74
C GLU A 39 1.49 -8.18 10.22
N GLY A 40 2.36 -8.57 11.15
CA GLY A 40 3.56 -9.33 10.85
C GLY A 40 4.67 -8.55 10.15
N SER A 41 5.77 -9.26 9.95
CA SER A 41 6.98 -8.74 9.30
C SER A 41 6.78 -8.57 7.79
N SER A 42 7.62 -7.72 7.20
CA SER A 42 7.66 -7.52 5.74
C SER A 42 7.78 -8.84 4.95
N MET A 43 8.58 -9.80 5.43
CA MET A 43 8.67 -11.12 4.79
C MET A 43 7.38 -11.93 4.86
N GLN A 44 6.68 -11.92 5.99
CA GLN A 44 5.40 -12.61 6.15
C GLN A 44 4.32 -11.98 5.25
N LYS A 45 4.26 -10.65 5.23
CA LYS A 45 3.37 -9.91 4.32
C LYS A 45 3.64 -10.24 2.85
N MET A 46 4.92 -10.26 2.45
CA MET A 46 5.32 -10.61 1.08
C MET A 46 4.96 -12.06 0.70
N ARG A 47 5.08 -13.03 1.64
CA ARG A 47 4.60 -14.41 1.40
C ARG A 47 3.10 -14.44 1.13
N LYS A 48 2.30 -13.69 1.90
CA LYS A 48 0.85 -13.60 1.67
C LYS A 48 0.52 -12.95 0.33
N ILE A 49 1.21 -11.86 -0.03
CA ILE A 49 1.09 -11.22 -1.35
C ILE A 49 1.36 -12.22 -2.47
N ASN A 50 2.46 -12.97 -2.40
CA ASN A 50 2.82 -13.98 -3.40
C ASN A 50 1.85 -15.17 -3.47
N SER A 51 1.16 -15.48 -2.37
CA SER A 51 0.21 -16.61 -2.32
C SER A 51 -1.16 -16.32 -2.96
N VAL A 52 -1.49 -15.04 -3.18
CA VAL A 52 -2.79 -14.62 -3.73
C VAL A 52 -2.55 -13.94 -5.08
N PRO A 53 -3.01 -14.52 -6.21
CA PRO A 53 -2.72 -14.00 -7.56
C PRO A 53 -3.04 -12.52 -7.74
N TYR A 54 -4.16 -12.05 -7.19
CA TYR A 54 -4.54 -10.63 -7.27
C TYR A 54 -3.61 -9.71 -6.48
N LEU A 55 -3.18 -10.11 -5.28
CA LEU A 55 -2.23 -9.31 -4.50
C LEU A 55 -0.87 -9.27 -5.18
N ARG A 56 -0.43 -10.41 -5.75
CA ARG A 56 0.80 -10.47 -6.53
C ARG A 56 0.73 -9.53 -7.74
N TYR A 57 -0.36 -9.58 -8.49
CA TYR A 57 -0.60 -8.66 -9.61
C TYR A 57 -0.54 -7.19 -9.17
N CYS A 58 -1.18 -6.81 -8.07
CA CYS A 58 -1.10 -5.44 -7.56
C CYS A 58 0.33 -5.03 -7.17
N TYR A 59 1.13 -5.96 -6.64
CA TYR A 59 2.52 -5.72 -6.29
C TYR A 59 3.40 -5.56 -7.54
N ASP A 60 3.21 -6.40 -8.56
CA ASP A 60 3.94 -6.27 -9.82
C ASP A 60 3.58 -4.94 -10.52
N MET A 61 2.30 -4.56 -10.53
CA MET A 61 1.86 -3.26 -11.04
C MET A 61 2.44 -2.06 -10.29
N LEU A 62 2.77 -2.22 -9.00
CA LEU A 62 3.46 -1.18 -8.23
C LEU A 62 4.90 -0.97 -8.71
N ILE A 63 5.56 -2.03 -9.18
CA ILE A 63 6.92 -1.99 -9.75
C ILE A 63 6.89 -1.39 -11.16
N ASP A 64 5.83 -1.66 -11.93
CA ASP A 64 5.69 -1.19 -13.32
C ASP A 64 5.07 0.23 -13.44
N ASN A 65 5.01 1.00 -12.34
CA ASN A 65 4.24 2.23 -12.21
C ASN A 65 5.02 3.51 -12.67
N PRO A 66 4.36 4.69 -12.84
CA PRO A 66 4.92 5.83 -13.54
C PRO A 66 5.97 6.59 -12.73
N ALA A 67 6.65 7.50 -13.43
CA ALA A 67 7.71 8.37 -12.95
C ALA A 67 7.38 9.20 -11.69
N THR A 68 6.11 9.40 -11.32
CA THR A 68 5.76 10.21 -10.15
C THR A 68 4.70 9.52 -9.29
N MET A 69 4.96 9.44 -7.99
CA MET A 69 4.09 8.77 -7.03
C MET A 69 3.79 9.66 -5.82
N PHE A 70 2.58 9.52 -5.28
CA PHE A 70 2.15 10.17 -4.05
C PHE A 70 1.75 9.11 -3.02
N VAL A 71 2.27 9.23 -1.81
CA VAL A 71 1.94 8.36 -0.67
C VAL A 71 1.25 9.18 0.40
N TYR A 72 0.09 8.69 0.84
CA TYR A 72 -0.73 9.32 1.87
C TYR A 72 -0.95 8.33 3.04
N GLY A 73 -0.88 8.83 4.28
CA GLY A 73 -1.32 8.09 5.46
C GLY A 73 -0.52 6.83 5.78
N HIS A 74 0.75 6.76 5.39
CA HIS A 74 1.61 5.60 5.58
C HIS A 74 2.83 5.96 6.45
N SER A 75 3.29 5.06 7.31
CA SER A 75 4.45 5.31 8.21
C SER A 75 5.80 4.95 7.59
N ALA A 76 5.79 4.07 6.58
CA ALA A 76 6.98 3.53 5.90
C ALA A 76 7.87 2.63 6.77
N ASP A 77 7.31 2.12 7.87
CA ASP A 77 8.02 1.28 8.83
C ASP A 77 8.54 -0.03 8.22
N GLU A 78 9.45 -0.69 8.93
CA GLU A 78 10.12 -1.93 8.50
C GLU A 78 9.16 -3.06 8.11
N ASN A 79 7.96 -3.11 8.72
CA ASN A 79 6.95 -4.11 8.38
C ASN A 79 6.43 -3.96 6.95
N ASP A 80 6.58 -2.78 6.35
CA ASP A 80 6.15 -2.45 4.99
C ASP A 80 7.33 -2.20 4.04
N ALA A 81 8.55 -2.59 4.45
CA ALA A 81 9.75 -2.42 3.65
C ALA A 81 9.65 -3.06 2.24
N HIS A 82 8.85 -4.10 2.06
CA HIS A 82 8.60 -4.73 0.75
C HIS A 82 7.90 -3.79 -0.23
N ILE A 83 7.04 -2.88 0.25
CA ILE A 83 6.37 -1.85 -0.55
C ILE A 83 7.38 -0.80 -1.00
N TYR A 84 8.23 -0.30 -0.09
CA TYR A 84 9.24 0.71 -0.44
C TYR A 84 10.35 0.14 -1.32
N ARG A 85 10.69 -1.15 -1.15
CA ARG A 85 11.55 -1.85 -2.11
C ARG A 85 10.92 -1.88 -3.50
N ALA A 86 9.63 -2.19 -3.62
CA ALA A 86 8.94 -2.15 -4.91
C ALA A 86 8.93 -0.74 -5.51
N ILE A 87 8.56 0.27 -4.71
CA ILE A 87 8.53 1.67 -5.15
C ILE A 87 9.92 2.09 -5.65
N PHE A 88 10.98 1.91 -4.87
CA PHE A 88 12.32 2.34 -5.28
C PHE A 88 12.97 1.47 -6.35
N SER A 89 12.47 0.25 -6.59
CA SER A 89 12.90 -0.60 -7.71
C SER A 89 12.13 -0.31 -9.00
N SER A 90 11.08 0.51 -8.94
CA SER A 90 10.29 0.92 -10.12
C SER A 90 10.99 2.01 -10.92
N SER A 91 10.37 2.44 -12.01
CA SER A 91 10.76 3.64 -12.78
C SER A 91 10.36 4.97 -12.13
N VAL A 92 10.06 4.99 -10.82
CA VAL A 92 9.73 6.24 -10.12
C VAL A 92 10.92 7.21 -10.15
N GLU A 93 10.69 8.42 -10.64
CA GLU A 93 11.64 9.52 -10.63
C GLU A 93 11.47 10.38 -9.38
N HIS A 94 10.22 10.58 -8.92
CA HIS A 94 9.89 11.40 -7.77
C HIS A 94 8.76 10.82 -6.91
N LEU A 95 9.04 10.60 -5.62
CA LEU A 95 8.09 10.16 -4.60
C LEU A 95 7.70 11.34 -3.69
N TYR A 96 6.44 11.73 -3.71
CA TYR A 96 5.87 12.69 -2.77
C TYR A 96 5.28 11.94 -1.57
N PHE A 97 5.70 12.30 -0.36
CA PHE A 97 5.32 11.59 0.85
C PHE A 97 4.62 12.51 1.85
N GLY A 98 3.38 12.20 2.17
CA GLY A 98 2.56 13.00 3.07
C GLY A 98 2.90 12.76 4.54
N ILE A 99 3.19 13.82 5.28
CA ILE A 99 3.39 13.81 6.73
C ILE A 99 2.29 14.65 7.37
N TYR A 100 1.59 14.10 8.37
CA TYR A 100 0.57 14.85 9.09
C TYR A 100 1.22 15.84 10.08
N LYS A 101 0.96 17.14 9.90
CA LYS A 101 1.50 18.22 10.74
C LYS A 101 3.02 18.09 10.90
N PRO A 102 3.78 18.27 9.81
CA PRO A 102 5.22 18.05 9.84
C PRO A 102 5.90 18.99 10.82
N ASP A 103 6.89 18.46 11.52
CA ASP A 103 7.84 19.19 12.35
C ASP A 103 9.25 18.66 12.05
N ASP A 104 10.28 19.35 12.52
CA ASP A 104 11.67 18.99 12.22
C ASP A 104 12.03 17.56 12.65
N ALA A 105 11.46 17.08 13.76
CA ALA A 105 11.74 15.74 14.27
C ALA A 105 11.10 14.67 13.37
N LYS A 106 9.83 14.83 12.98
CA LYS A 106 9.14 13.94 12.06
C LYS A 106 9.78 13.93 10.68
N LEU A 107 10.15 15.09 10.16
CA LEU A 107 10.83 15.22 8.87
C LEU A 107 12.15 14.46 8.87
N LYS A 108 12.98 14.66 9.90
CA LYS A 108 14.25 13.96 10.04
C LYS A 108 14.09 12.44 10.18
N ALA A 109 13.09 12.00 10.94
CA ALA A 109 12.81 10.58 11.12
C ALA A 109 12.37 9.92 9.80
N MET A 110 11.44 10.56 9.08
CA MET A 110 10.96 10.06 7.78
C MET A 110 12.03 10.13 6.70
N ASP A 111 12.85 11.17 6.69
CA ASP A 111 14.01 11.27 5.79
C ASP A 111 14.97 10.10 5.99
N GLY A 112 15.35 9.80 7.23
CA GLY A 112 16.23 8.67 7.53
C GLY A 112 15.64 7.32 7.11
N LEU A 113 14.33 7.14 7.27
CA LEU A 113 13.63 5.90 6.91
C LEU A 113 13.52 5.70 5.40
N LEU A 114 13.10 6.73 4.65
CA LEU A 114 13.05 6.66 3.19
C LEU A 114 14.45 6.54 2.58
N ALA A 115 15.43 7.29 3.08
CA ALA A 115 16.83 7.17 2.65
C ALA A 115 17.41 5.76 2.92
N LYS A 116 16.99 5.08 3.99
CA LYS A 116 17.37 3.69 4.24
C LYS A 116 16.79 2.76 3.18
N HIS A 117 15.49 2.86 2.89
CA HIS A 117 14.84 2.03 1.87
C HIS A 117 15.42 2.28 0.47
N GLN A 118 15.62 3.55 0.11
CA GLN A 118 16.23 3.95 -1.16
C GLN A 118 17.64 3.36 -1.33
N ARG A 119 18.51 3.51 -0.31
CA ARG A 119 19.89 2.96 -0.34
C ARG A 119 19.93 1.43 -0.37
N THR A 120 18.95 0.76 0.24
CA THR A 120 18.87 -0.71 0.21
C THR A 120 18.67 -1.23 -1.21
N VAL A 121 18.00 -0.46 -2.07
CA VAL A 121 17.76 -0.81 -3.48
C VAL A 121 18.84 -0.22 -4.39
N GLY A 122 19.49 0.88 -4.00
CA GLY A 122 20.41 1.62 -4.87
C GLY A 122 19.67 2.52 -5.87
N SER A 123 18.52 3.06 -5.46
CA SER A 123 17.70 3.92 -6.31
C SER A 123 18.13 5.38 -6.24
N GLU A 124 18.09 6.09 -7.36
CA GLU A 124 18.36 7.53 -7.46
C GLU A 124 17.05 8.37 -7.45
N ALA A 125 15.91 7.74 -7.19
CA ALA A 125 14.62 8.41 -7.13
C ALA A 125 14.63 9.52 -6.07
N LYS A 126 14.10 10.69 -6.42
CA LYS A 126 13.95 11.79 -5.47
C LYS A 126 12.74 11.57 -4.60
N TYR A 127 12.73 12.12 -3.39
CA TYR A 127 11.50 12.23 -2.62
C TYR A 127 11.34 13.60 -1.98
N THR A 128 10.09 13.99 -1.71
CA THR A 128 9.75 15.27 -1.08
C THR A 128 8.58 15.09 -0.12
N PHE A 129 8.71 15.70 1.05
CA PHE A 129 7.65 15.71 2.05
C PHE A 129 6.66 16.84 1.81
N PHE A 130 5.38 16.57 2.04
CA PHE A 130 4.33 17.58 2.07
C PHE A 130 3.46 17.39 3.30
N ASP A 131 2.81 18.47 3.76
CA ASP A 131 1.82 18.36 4.84
C ASP A 131 0.56 17.70 4.30
N SER A 132 0.19 16.56 4.88
CA SER A 132 -1.04 15.86 4.53
C SER A 132 -2.30 16.73 4.70
N GLU A 133 -2.31 17.73 5.59
CA GLU A 133 -3.46 18.65 5.75
C GLU A 133 -3.67 19.56 4.52
N SER A 134 -2.62 19.78 3.71
CA SER A 134 -2.73 20.56 2.47
C SER A 134 -3.37 19.76 1.32
N ALA A 135 -3.43 18.43 1.44
CA ALA A 135 -3.90 17.56 0.37
C ALA A 135 -5.44 17.45 0.38
N LYS A 136 -6.07 18.01 -0.64
CA LYS A 136 -7.53 17.95 -0.85
C LYS A 136 -7.93 16.74 -1.71
N VAL A 137 -7.56 15.54 -1.29
CA VAL A 137 -7.75 14.30 -2.08
C VAL A 137 -9.21 13.85 -2.17
N TRP A 138 -10.03 14.22 -1.18
CA TRP A 138 -11.42 13.79 -1.03
C TRP A 138 -12.43 14.94 -1.11
N ALA A 139 -11.99 16.12 -1.57
CA ALA A 139 -12.80 17.34 -1.63
C ALA A 139 -13.70 17.39 -2.86
#